data_AF-A0A832H8W9-F1
#
_entry.id   AF-A0A832H8W9-F1
#
_cell.length_a   1.000
_cell.length_b   1.000
_cell.length_c   1.000
_cell.angle_alpha   90.00
_cell.angle_beta   90.00
_cell.angle_gamma   90.00
#
_symmetry.space_group_name_H-M   'P 1'
#
loop_
_entity.id
_entity.type
_entity.pdbx_description
1 polymer ?
#
loop_
_entity_poly.entity_id
_entity_poly.type
_entity_poly.pdbx_seq_one_letter_code
_entity_poly.pdbx_strand_id
1 'polypeptide(L)'
;RYIPSGAMAPTLKAGDRILINKTAYLATTPQRGDIVTFVAPEAAVTVCLAGADSSSTNTVFIKRIVGLPGEQVEIRNQQVLINGQPIEEPYILEKSDYQYGPKTVLANSYFVLGDSRNNSCDSHYWGFVPKANITGKAT
;
A
#
# COMPACT_ATOMS: atom_id res chain seq x y z
N ARG A 1 -14.77 -0.49 -9.89
CA ARG A 1 -14.41 -1.71 -9.10
C ARG A 1 -14.97 -1.53 -7.70
N TYR A 2 -15.41 -2.60 -7.03
CA TYR A 2 -15.86 -2.50 -5.63
C TYR A 2 -14.70 -2.65 -4.66
N ILE A 3 -14.80 -1.98 -3.51
CA ILE A 3 -13.86 -2.12 -2.40
C ILE A 3 -14.31 -3.27 -1.50
N PRO A 4 -13.51 -4.35 -1.35
CA PRO A 4 -13.94 -5.55 -0.64
C PRO A 4 -13.73 -5.48 0.88
N SER A 5 -12.90 -4.56 1.38
CA SER A 5 -12.50 -4.52 2.79
C SER A 5 -12.29 -3.10 3.31
N GLY A 6 -12.21 -2.95 4.63
CA GLY A 6 -11.99 -1.67 5.32
C GLY A 6 -10.53 -1.20 5.39
N ALA A 7 -9.58 -1.86 4.73
CA ALA A 7 -8.15 -1.53 4.85
C ALA A 7 -7.79 -0.09 4.42
N MET A 8 -8.65 0.53 3.60
CA MET A 8 -8.49 1.90 3.12
C MET A 8 -9.46 2.88 3.80
N ALA A 9 -10.18 2.47 4.86
CA ALA A 9 -11.02 3.38 5.63
C ALA A 9 -10.14 4.43 6.33
N PRO A 10 -10.58 5.71 6.42
CA PRO A 10 -11.90 6.21 6.05
C PRO A 10 -12.03 6.58 4.56
N THR A 11 -10.91 6.68 3.84
CA THR A 11 -10.84 7.18 2.46
C THR A 11 -11.67 6.35 1.50
N LEU A 12 -11.58 5.02 1.59
CA LEU A 12 -12.38 4.08 0.81
C LEU A 12 -12.98 3.04 1.76
N LYS A 13 -14.31 2.95 1.78
CA LYS A 13 -15.08 2.05 2.64
C LYS A 13 -15.46 0.78 1.87
N ALA A 14 -15.64 -0.31 2.60
CA ALA A 14 -16.15 -1.54 2.02
C ALA A 14 -17.51 -1.27 1.34
N GLY A 15 -17.66 -1.72 0.10
CA GLY A 15 -18.83 -1.46 -0.74
C GLY A 15 -18.73 -0.25 -1.68
N ASP A 16 -17.75 0.65 -1.48
CA ASP A 16 -17.55 1.80 -2.36
C ASP A 16 -17.25 1.36 -3.79
N ARG A 17 -17.71 2.16 -4.76
CA ARG A 17 -17.40 2.02 -6.18
C ARG A 17 -16.35 3.05 -6.57
N ILE A 18 -15.20 2.58 -7.03
CA ILE A 18 -14.11 3.44 -7.49
C ILE A 18 -13.83 3.28 -8.98
N LEU A 19 -13.30 4.34 -9.59
CA LEU A 19 -12.72 4.30 -10.93
C LEU A 19 -11.23 3.99 -10.83
N ILE A 20 -10.75 3.17 -11.76
CA ILE A 20 -9.33 2.82 -11.86
C ILE A 20 -8.80 3.35 -13.19
N ASN A 21 -7.89 4.31 -13.13
CA ASN A 21 -7.13 4.75 -14.29
C ASN A 21 -5.93 3.81 -14.50
N LYS A 22 -6.09 2.85 -15.41
CA LYS A 22 -5.02 1.90 -15.81
C LYS A 22 -3.92 2.53 -16.65
N THR A 23 -4.16 3.71 -17.22
CA THR A 23 -3.21 4.43 -18.08
C THR A 23 -2.37 5.46 -17.33
N ALA A 24 -2.67 5.71 -16.04
CA ALA A 24 -2.06 6.76 -15.24
C ALA A 24 -0.52 6.74 -15.30
N TYR A 25 0.07 5.54 -15.27
CA TYR A 25 1.51 5.34 -15.14
C TYR A 25 2.22 4.93 -16.44
N LEU A 26 1.57 5.11 -17.60
CA LEU A 26 2.22 4.93 -18.91
C LEU A 26 3.23 6.06 -19.19
N ALA A 27 2.88 7.29 -18.82
CA ALA A 27 3.72 8.49 -19.03
C ALA A 27 4.25 9.10 -17.72
N THR A 28 3.76 8.64 -16.57
CA THR A 28 4.15 9.18 -15.26
C THR A 28 4.59 8.07 -14.31
N THR A 29 5.31 8.43 -13.25
CA THR A 29 5.64 7.51 -12.15
C THR A 29 4.64 7.67 -11.01
N PRO A 30 4.27 6.57 -10.32
CA PRO A 30 3.50 6.64 -9.08
C PRO A 30 4.14 7.58 -8.06
N GLN A 31 3.32 8.41 -7.43
CA GLN A 31 3.75 9.44 -6.48
C GLN A 31 3.34 9.06 -5.05
N ARG A 32 3.99 9.65 -4.05
CA ARG A 32 3.57 9.49 -2.65
C ARG A 32 2.14 10.02 -2.51
N GLY A 33 1.31 9.28 -1.78
CA GLY A 33 -0.10 9.62 -1.59
C GLY A 33 -1.03 9.04 -2.66
N ASP A 34 -0.52 8.54 -3.80
CA ASP A 34 -1.36 7.85 -4.76
C ASP A 34 -2.00 6.61 -4.14
N ILE A 35 -3.30 6.41 -4.36
CA ILE A 35 -3.96 5.15 -4.08
C ILE A 35 -3.86 4.29 -5.33
N VAL A 36 -3.28 3.10 -5.19
CA VAL A 36 -2.99 2.23 -6.33
C VAL A 36 -3.60 0.87 -6.16
N THR A 37 -4.04 0.29 -7.27
CA THR A 37 -4.30 -1.15 -7.36
C THR A 37 -3.07 -1.86 -7.88
N PHE A 38 -2.79 -3.06 -7.36
CA PHE A 38 -1.65 -3.86 -7.78
C PHE A 38 -1.93 -5.35 -7.58
N VAL A 39 -1.31 -6.18 -8.42
CA VAL A 39 -1.29 -7.64 -8.21
C VAL A 39 -0.43 -7.91 -6.97
N ALA A 40 -1.01 -8.58 -5.98
CA ALA A 40 -0.37 -8.86 -4.71
C ALA A 40 0.93 -9.65 -4.94
N PRO A 41 2.09 -9.20 -4.39
CA PRO A 41 3.30 -10.00 -4.41
C PRO A 41 3.08 -11.35 -3.72
N GLU A 42 3.86 -12.36 -4.08
CA GLU A 42 3.76 -13.71 -3.50
C GLU A 42 3.84 -13.68 -1.97
N ALA A 43 4.77 -12.91 -1.40
CA ALA A 43 4.89 -12.73 0.04
C ALA A 43 3.60 -12.16 0.68
N ALA A 44 2.89 -11.28 -0.03
CA ALA A 44 1.62 -10.72 0.43
C ALA A 44 0.51 -11.77 0.41
N VAL A 45 0.45 -12.62 -0.61
CA VAL A 45 -0.51 -13.74 -0.67
C VAL A 45 -0.28 -14.69 0.49
N THR A 46 0.98 -15.09 0.73
CA THR A 46 1.34 -16.01 1.81
C THR A 46 0.96 -15.48 3.19
N VAL A 47 1.20 -14.18 3.46
CA VAL A 47 0.98 -13.61 4.79
C VAL A 47 -0.46 -13.13 5.00
N CYS A 48 -1.08 -12.52 3.98
CA CYS A 48 -2.39 -11.87 4.12
C CYS A 48 -3.57 -12.79 3.79
N LEU A 49 -3.35 -13.87 3.05
CA LEU A 49 -4.41 -14.77 2.55
C LEU A 49 -4.18 -16.21 2.99
N ALA A 50 -3.45 -16.44 4.08
CA ALA A 50 -3.18 -17.77 4.61
C ALA A 50 -4.49 -18.57 4.78
N GLY A 51 -4.64 -19.66 4.03
CA GLY A 51 -5.84 -20.51 4.00
C GLY A 51 -6.81 -20.26 2.83
N ALA A 52 -6.58 -19.23 2.02
CA ALA A 52 -7.25 -19.07 0.72
C ALA A 52 -6.60 -20.00 -0.31
N ASP A 53 -7.37 -20.46 -1.29
CA ASP A 53 -6.84 -21.25 -2.41
C ASP A 53 -5.78 -20.44 -3.17
N SER A 54 -4.52 -20.77 -2.90
CA SER A 54 -3.31 -20.17 -3.49
C SER A 54 -3.23 -20.33 -5.01
N SER A 55 -4.19 -21.03 -5.63
CA SER A 55 -4.33 -21.14 -7.09
C SER A 55 -4.72 -19.82 -7.77
N SER A 56 -5.12 -18.79 -7.00
CA SER A 56 -5.49 -17.47 -7.51
C SER A 56 -4.28 -16.53 -7.67
N THR A 57 -3.48 -16.76 -8.72
CA THR A 57 -2.26 -16.00 -9.08
C THR A 57 -2.47 -14.51 -9.43
N ASN A 58 -3.69 -13.99 -9.31
CA ASN A 58 -4.04 -12.65 -9.77
C ASN A 58 -4.86 -11.85 -8.75
N THR A 59 -4.62 -12.08 -7.46
CA THR A 59 -5.28 -11.31 -6.40
C THR A 59 -4.83 -9.85 -6.45
N VAL A 60 -5.77 -8.92 -6.56
CA VAL A 60 -5.47 -7.48 -6.69
C VAL A 60 -5.81 -6.74 -5.40
N PHE A 61 -4.79 -6.15 -4.78
CA PHE A 61 -4.92 -5.28 -3.61
C PHE A 61 -5.08 -3.82 -4.00
N ILE A 62 -5.51 -3.00 -3.04
CA ILE A 62 -5.55 -1.54 -3.11
C ILE A 62 -4.93 -0.99 -1.82
N LYS A 63 -3.95 -0.08 -1.97
CA LYS A 63 -3.21 0.58 -0.88
C LYS A 63 -2.75 1.97 -1.32
N ARG A 64 -2.31 2.80 -0.38
CA ARG A 64 -1.69 4.09 -0.65
C ARG A 64 -0.18 3.95 -0.71
N ILE A 65 0.46 4.62 -1.67
CA ILE A 65 1.91 4.73 -1.74
C ILE A 65 2.40 5.66 -0.62
N VAL A 66 3.23 5.11 0.25
CA VAL A 66 3.79 5.82 1.39
C VAL A 66 5.29 6.00 1.27
N GLY A 67 6.04 5.09 0.65
CA GLY A 67 7.49 5.24 0.38
C GLY A 67 7.82 5.05 -1.11
N LEU A 68 8.73 5.88 -1.62
CA LEU A 68 9.17 5.91 -3.01
C LEU A 68 10.53 5.19 -3.20
N PRO A 69 10.88 4.77 -4.44
CA PRO A 69 12.16 4.13 -4.71
C PRO A 69 13.36 4.90 -4.14
N GLY A 70 14.24 4.21 -3.41
CA GLY A 70 15.46 4.79 -2.83
C GLY A 70 15.27 5.47 -1.48
N GLU A 71 14.05 5.67 -1.02
CA GLU A 71 13.79 6.27 0.29
C GLU A 71 13.94 5.26 1.42
N GLN A 72 14.39 5.72 2.59
CA GLN A 72 14.33 4.95 3.81
C GLN A 72 12.98 5.17 4.50
N VAL A 73 12.23 4.09 4.71
CA VAL A 73 10.96 4.10 5.45
C VAL A 73 11.19 3.52 6.84
N GLU A 74 10.69 4.21 7.84
CA GLU A 74 10.63 3.78 9.24
C GLU A 74 9.24 4.11 9.80
N ILE A 75 8.72 3.26 10.68
CA ILE A 75 7.55 3.55 11.49
C ILE A 75 8.00 3.45 12.94
N ARG A 76 8.04 4.59 13.62
CA ARG A 76 8.52 4.70 15.00
C ARG A 76 7.72 5.79 15.71
N ASN A 77 7.47 5.60 17.01
CA ASN A 77 6.68 6.53 17.82
C ASN A 77 5.32 6.85 17.18
N GLN A 78 4.68 5.82 16.61
CA GLN A 78 3.39 5.89 15.95
C GLN A 78 3.34 6.79 14.69
N GLN A 79 4.49 7.18 14.14
CA GLN A 79 4.57 8.02 12.94
C GLN A 79 5.33 7.28 11.84
N VAL A 80 4.94 7.52 10.59
CA VAL A 80 5.76 7.16 9.43
C VAL A 80 6.83 8.23 9.26
N LEU A 81 8.07 7.80 9.11
CA LEU A 81 9.22 8.62 8.79
C LEU A 81 9.77 8.22 7.41
N ILE A 82 10.05 9.22 6.59
CA ILE A 82 10.71 9.07 5.30
C ILE A 82 12.05 9.80 5.38
N ASN A 83 13.14 9.05 5.20
CA ASN A 83 14.51 9.54 5.38
C ASN A 83 14.72 10.22 6.74
N GLY A 84 14.11 9.64 7.79
CA GLY A 84 14.18 10.14 9.16
C GLY A 84 13.27 11.33 9.48
N GLN A 85 12.49 11.83 8.51
CA GLN A 85 11.55 12.95 8.71
C GLN A 85 10.11 12.43 8.80
N PRO A 86 9.32 12.81 9.83
CA PRO A 86 7.92 12.43 9.90
C PRO A 86 7.14 13.05 8.73
N ILE A 87 6.22 12.29 8.14
CA ILE A 87 5.33 12.79 7.09
C ILE A 87 3.95 13.13 7.66
N GLU A 88 3.24 14.05 7.00
CA GLU A 88 1.85 14.36 7.31
C GLU A 88 0.92 13.39 6.60
N GLU A 89 -0.04 12.86 7.35
CA GLU A 89 -0.94 11.81 6.87
C GLU A 89 -2.38 12.14 7.24
N PRO A 90 -2.98 13.19 6.64
CA PRO A 90 -4.31 13.67 7.02
C PRO A 90 -5.44 12.68 6.68
N TYR A 91 -5.10 11.59 5.99
CA TYR A 91 -6.02 10.56 5.51
C TYR A 91 -6.21 9.38 6.49
N ILE A 92 -5.47 9.31 7.60
CA ILE A 92 -5.62 8.24 8.60
C ILE A 92 -6.52 8.66 9.76
N LEU A 93 -7.32 7.72 10.28
CA LEU A 93 -8.10 7.95 11.50
C LEU A 93 -7.27 7.79 12.77
N GLU A 94 -6.24 6.96 12.71
CA GLU A 94 -5.44 6.55 13.83
C GLU A 94 -3.99 6.39 13.41
N LYS A 95 -3.10 6.64 14.36
CA LYS A 95 -1.66 6.43 14.19
C LYS A 95 -1.33 4.93 14.27
N SER A 96 -0.21 4.53 13.68
CA SER A 96 0.27 3.15 13.71
C SER A 96 0.59 2.71 15.15
N ASP A 97 0.08 1.57 15.59
CA ASP A 97 0.41 0.95 16.89
C ASP A 97 1.60 -0.03 16.83
N TYR A 98 2.18 -0.19 15.65
CA TYR A 98 3.31 -1.06 15.35
C TYR A 98 4.57 -0.29 14.96
N GLN A 99 5.69 -1.00 14.93
CA GLN A 99 6.98 -0.48 14.47
C GLN A 99 7.44 -1.20 13.20
N TYR A 100 8.18 -0.49 12.35
CA TYR A 100 8.74 -1.03 11.12
C TYR A 100 10.04 -0.33 10.74
N GLY A 101 10.97 -1.07 10.15
CA GLY A 101 12.19 -0.48 9.59
C GLY A 101 13.23 -0.06 10.65
N PRO A 102 14.20 0.79 10.27
CA PRO A 102 14.33 1.45 8.96
C PRO A 102 14.63 0.45 7.82
N LYS A 103 14.01 0.64 6.65
CA LYS A 103 14.33 -0.11 5.43
C LYS A 103 14.32 0.79 4.20
N THR A 104 15.31 0.62 3.32
CA THR A 104 15.37 1.33 2.04
C THR A 104 14.47 0.66 1.01
N VAL A 105 13.57 1.43 0.42
CA VAL A 105 12.70 0.98 -0.67
C VAL A 105 13.56 0.68 -1.89
N LEU A 106 13.42 -0.54 -2.41
CA LEU A 106 14.20 -0.99 -3.58
C LEU A 106 13.93 -0.12 -4.80
N ALA A 107 14.91 -0.09 -5.71
CA ALA A 107 14.74 0.52 -7.02
C ALA A 107 13.49 -0.07 -7.72
N ASN A 108 12.75 0.78 -8.43
CA ASN A 108 11.50 0.40 -9.11
C ASN A 108 10.46 -0.28 -8.21
N SER A 109 10.45 0.00 -6.90
CA SER A 109 9.48 -0.54 -5.96
C SER A 109 8.90 0.55 -5.07
N TYR A 110 7.78 0.26 -4.42
CA TYR A 110 7.06 1.20 -3.55
C TYR A 110 6.73 0.53 -2.23
N PHE A 111 6.75 1.31 -1.15
CA PHE A 111 6.20 0.90 0.13
C PHE A 111 4.77 1.43 0.23
N VAL A 112 3.80 0.55 0.48
CA VAL A 112 2.38 0.90 0.49
C VAL A 112 1.72 0.53 1.81
N LEU A 113 0.89 1.43 2.34
CA LEU A 113 0.10 1.19 3.55
C LEU A 113 -1.39 1.34 3.27
N GLY A 114 -2.21 0.70 4.09
CA GLY A 114 -3.62 1.03 4.23
C GLY A 114 -3.80 2.32 5.02
N ASP A 115 -4.90 3.02 4.75
CA ASP A 115 -5.27 4.21 5.53
C ASP A 115 -5.80 3.80 6.93
N SER A 116 -6.37 2.59 7.05
CA SER A 116 -6.70 1.97 8.34
C SER A 116 -5.47 1.23 8.86
N ARG A 117 -4.55 1.99 9.47
CA ARG A 117 -3.19 1.54 9.80
C ARG A 117 -3.14 0.24 10.56
N ASN A 118 -3.92 0.15 11.62
CA ASN A 118 -3.85 -0.97 12.55
C ASN A 118 -4.69 -2.18 12.07
N ASN A 119 -5.38 -2.05 10.93
CA ASN A 119 -6.30 -3.06 10.41
C ASN A 119 -6.10 -3.33 8.90
N SER A 120 -4.87 -3.22 8.42
CA SER A 120 -4.51 -3.40 7.02
C SER A 120 -3.34 -4.36 6.85
N CYS A 121 -3.53 -5.43 6.06
CA CYS A 121 -2.42 -6.28 5.64
C CYS A 121 -1.72 -5.65 4.42
N ASP A 122 -0.56 -5.02 4.64
CA ASP A 122 0.17 -4.24 3.65
C ASP A 122 1.70 -4.33 3.82
N SER A 123 2.48 -3.40 3.25
CA SER A 123 3.93 -3.52 3.13
C SER A 123 4.67 -3.70 4.46
N HIS A 124 4.07 -3.35 5.60
CA HIS A 124 4.70 -3.62 6.89
C HIS A 124 4.78 -5.12 7.22
N TYR A 125 3.93 -5.97 6.62
CA TYR A 125 3.97 -7.42 6.75
C TYR A 125 4.83 -8.10 5.67
N TRP A 126 4.71 -7.68 4.41
CA TRP A 126 5.27 -8.43 3.26
C TRP A 126 6.29 -7.67 2.42
N GLY A 127 6.62 -6.42 2.77
CA GLY A 127 7.66 -5.64 2.07
C GLY A 127 7.14 -4.84 0.88
N PHE A 128 7.96 -4.68 -0.15
CA PHE A 128 7.73 -3.68 -1.21
C PHE A 128 6.91 -4.23 -2.38
N VAL A 129 6.23 -3.32 -3.09
CA VAL A 129 5.51 -3.60 -4.34
C VAL A 129 6.39 -3.21 -5.52
N PRO A 130 6.79 -4.14 -6.40
CA PRO A 130 7.45 -3.78 -7.65
C PRO A 130 6.53 -2.91 -8.52
N LYS A 131 7.08 -1.93 -9.24
CA LYS A 131 6.33 -1.05 -10.16
C LYS A 131 5.51 -1.87 -11.17
N ALA A 132 6.06 -2.98 -11.65
CA ALA A 132 5.40 -3.88 -12.60
C ALA A 132 4.11 -4.52 -12.07
N ASN A 133 3.95 -4.62 -10.74
CA ASN A 133 2.73 -5.14 -10.13
C ASN A 133 1.60 -4.10 -10.11
N ILE A 134 1.90 -2.80 -10.24
CA ILE A 134 0.91 -1.73 -10.18
C ILE A 134 0.07 -1.74 -11.45
N THR A 135 -1.25 -1.87 -11.28
CA THR A 135 -2.22 -2.02 -12.38
C THR A 135 -3.00 -0.74 -12.68
N GLY A 136 -2.97 0.25 -11.78
CA GLY A 136 -3.61 1.54 -12.02
C GLY A 136 -3.72 2.42 -10.77
N LYS A 137 -4.12 3.66 -11.00
CA LYS A 137 -4.42 4.64 -9.95
C LYS A 137 -5.92 4.64 -9.66
N ALA A 138 -6.28 4.60 -8.39
CA ALA A 138 -7.65 4.80 -7.92
C ALA A 138 -7.90 6.29 -7.65
N THR A 139 -9.09 6.76 -8.05
CA THR A 139 -9.57 8.13 -7.85
C THR A 139 -11.03 8.09 -7.42
#